data_AF-A0A2V2T3Z9-F1
#
_entry.id   AF-A0A2V2T3Z9-F1
#
_cell.length_a   1.000
_cell.length_b   1.000
_cell.length_c   1.000
_cell.angle_alpha   90.00
_cell.angle_beta   90.00
_cell.angle_gamma   90.00
#
_symmetry.space_group_name_H-M   'P 1'
#
loop_
_entity.id
_entity.type
_entity.pdbx_description
1 polymer ?
#
loop_
_entity_poly.entity_id
_entity_poly.type
_entity_poly.pdbx_seq_one_letter_code
_entity_poly.pdbx_strand_id
1 'polypeptide(L)' 'MYTLRKRNDTEEVHIFLADPRPDGKCASRQNSICRKAPRAETTVTKACLTEQEARLASAKIGRKVCGTCVSHLYETY' A
#
# COMPACT_ATOMS: atom_id res chain seq x y z
N MET A 1 -2.46 -9.24 3.35
CA MET A 1 -1.82 -8.11 4.05
C MET A 1 -1.65 -6.95 3.07
N TYR A 2 -1.23 -5.79 3.56
CA TYR A 2 -1.03 -4.57 2.77
C TYR A 2 0.37 -4.00 2.98
N THR A 3 0.88 -3.32 1.96
CA THR A 3 2.13 -2.56 2.00
C THR A 3 1.87 -1.18 1.41
N LEU A 4 2.25 -0.13 2.14
CA LEU A 4 2.26 1.23 1.61
C LEU A 4 3.62 1.48 0.98
N ARG A 5 3.61 2.01 -0.25
CA ARG A 5 4.81 2.36 -1.00
C ARG A 5 4.68 3.76 -1.55
N LYS A 6 5.72 4.59 -1.39
CA LYS A 6 5.80 5.94 -1.97
C LYS A 6 6.34 5.83 -3.38
N ARG A 7 5.75 6.55 -4.34
CA ARG A 7 6.35 6.72 -5.67
C ARG A 7 7.72 7.38 -5.56
N ASN A 8 8.62 7.03 -6.48
CA ASN A 8 9.99 7.57 -6.46
C ASN A 8 10.04 8.97 -7.08
N ASP A 9 9.16 9.25 -8.06
CA ASP A 9 9.06 10.50 -8.81
C ASP A 9 8.15 11.55 -8.15
N THR A 10 7.24 11.11 -7.27
CA THR A 10 6.26 11.97 -6.62
C THR A 10 6.16 11.69 -5.13
N GLU A 11 5.49 12.56 -4.39
CA GLU A 11 5.19 12.30 -2.98
C GLU A 11 3.98 11.38 -2.74
N GLU A 12 3.41 10.83 -3.82
CA GLU A 12 2.20 10.02 -3.76
C GLU A 12 2.48 8.62 -3.17
N VAL A 13 1.63 8.21 -2.22
CA VAL A 13 1.70 6.91 -1.57
C VAL A 13 0.58 6.01 -2.10
N HIS A 14 0.96 4.82 -2.55
CA HIS A 14 0.06 3.81 -3.06
C HIS A 14 0.04 2.59 -2.14
N ILE A 15 -1.11 1.91 -2.09
CA ILE A 15 -1.29 0.70 -1.29
C ILE A 15 -1.17 -0.50 -2.22
N PHE A 16 -0.43 -1.51 -1.78
CA PHE A 16 -0.18 -2.75 -2.49
C PHE A 16 -0.71 -3.91 -1.65
N LEU A 17 -1.39 -4.86 -2.29
CA LEU A 17 -1.62 -6.16 -1.67
C LEU A 17 -0.28 -6.85 -1.47
N ALA A 18 -0.12 -7.48 -0.31
CA ALA A 18 1.05 -8.23 0.03
C ALA A 18 0.65 -9.58 0.63
N ASP A 19 1.36 -10.60 0.17
CA ASP A 19 1.19 -11.97 0.63
C ASP A 19 2.30 -12.27 1.67
N PRO A 20 1.96 -12.81 2.84
CA PRO A 20 2.95 -13.22 3.82
C PRO A 20 3.77 -14.37 3.26
N ARG A 21 5.07 -14.35 3.53
CA ARG A 21 6.02 -15.39 3.16
C ARG A 21 6.46 -16.16 4.40
N PRO A 22 6.83 -17.45 4.24
CA PRO A 22 7.25 -18.30 5.36
C PRO A 22 8.55 -17.83 6.05
N ASP A 23 9.30 -16.91 5.44
CA ASP A 23 10.47 -16.25 6.05
C ASP A 23 10.11 -15.05 6.96
N GLY A 24 8.82 -14.88 7.29
CA GLY A 24 8.33 -13.77 8.11
C GLY A 24 8.29 -12.43 7.37
N LYS A 25 8.54 -12.40 6.05
CA LYS A 25 8.48 -11.19 5.23
C LYS A 25 7.15 -11.11 4.48
N CYS A 26 6.83 -9.93 3.95
CA CYS A 26 5.69 -9.77 3.04
C CYS A 26 6.15 -9.35 1.66
N ALA A 27 5.67 -10.09 0.66
CA ALA A 27 5.92 -9.78 -0.73
C ALA A 27 4.76 -8.96 -1.29
N SER A 28 4.98 -7.67 -1.52
CA SER A 28 4.02 -6.83 -2.24
C SER A 28 3.90 -7.29 -3.69
N ARG A 29 2.68 -7.27 -4.22
CA ARG A 29 2.38 -7.52 -5.64
C ARG A 29 3.07 -6.50 -6.56
N GLN A 30 3.10 -6.81 -7.86
CA GLN A 30 3.79 -5.98 -8.85
C GLN A 30 3.17 -4.59 -9.05
N ASN A 31 1.88 -4.43 -8.80
CA ASN A 31 1.16 -3.16 -8.97
C ASN A 31 0.37 -2.82 -7.72
N SER A 32 0.11 -1.53 -7.52
CA SER A 32 -0.79 -1.04 -6.48
C SER A 32 -2.19 -1.59 -6.68
N ILE A 33 -3.01 -1.55 -5.63
CA ILE A 33 -4.39 -2.04 -5.69
C ILE A 33 -5.25 -1.25 -6.69
N CYS A 34 -4.94 0.03 -6.91
CA CYS A 34 -5.57 0.85 -7.95
C CYS A 34 -4.92 0.68 -9.35
N ARG A 35 -3.88 -0.16 -9.47
CA ARG A 35 -3.13 -0.47 -10.70
C ARG A 35 -2.43 0.73 -11.37
N LYS A 36 -2.29 1.86 -10.67
CA LYS A 36 -1.66 3.10 -11.20
C LYS A 36 -0.19 3.27 -10.84
N ALA A 37 0.34 2.45 -9.94
CA ALA A 37 1.74 2.52 -9.53
C ALA A 37 2.40 1.13 -9.56
N PRO A 38 3.46 0.94 -10.38
CA PRO A 38 4.22 -0.29 -10.37
C PRO A 38 5.18 -0.33 -9.17
N ARG A 39 5.47 -1.55 -8.71
CA ARG A 39 6.34 -1.82 -7.56
C ARG A 39 7.78 -1.36 -7.81
N ALA A 40 8.23 -1.40 -9.05
CA ALA A 40 9.58 -1.00 -9.45
C ALA A 40 9.82 0.52 -9.30
N GLU A 41 8.77 1.33 -9.42
CA GLU A 41 8.84 2.79 -9.32
C GLU A 41 8.45 3.30 -7.92
N THR A 42 8.38 2.41 -6.94
CA THR A 42 7.95 2.75 -5.59
C THR A 42 8.85 2.16 -4.52
N THR A 43 9.08 2.95 -3.48
CA THR A 43 9.86 2.59 -2.31
C THR A 43 8.93 2.23 -1.15
N VAL A 44 9.23 1.15 -0.44
CA VAL A 44 8.44 0.68 0.71
C VAL A 44 8.51 1.72 1.83
N THR A 45 7.35 2.12 2.35
CA THR A 45 7.27 2.98 3.54
C THR A 45 6.78 2.21 4.76
N LYS A 46 5.79 1.33 4.59
CA LYS A 46 5.31 0.41 5.64
C LYS A 46 4.90 -0.91 5.01
N ALA A 47 5.36 -2.03 5.57
CA ALA A 47 5.09 -3.38 5.07
C ALA A 47 4.32 -4.22 6.08
N CYS A 48 3.78 -5.35 5.62
CA CYS A 48 3.12 -6.36 6.44
C CYS A 48 1.94 -5.84 7.30
N LEU A 49 1.19 -4.87 6.79
CA LEU A 49 0.07 -4.29 7.52
C LEU A 49 -1.18 -5.17 7.38
N THR A 50 -1.93 -5.29 8.46
CA THR A 50 -3.34 -5.69 8.42
C THR A 50 -4.17 -4.60 7.73
N GLU A 51 -5.43 -4.90 7.39
CA GLU A 51 -6.34 -3.91 6.81
C GLU A 51 -6.53 -2.70 7.74
N GLN A 52 -6.72 -2.96 9.03
CA GLN A 52 -6.93 -1.92 10.02
C GLN A 52 -5.68 -1.05 10.20
N GLU A 53 -4.49 -1.65 10.25
CA GLU A 53 -3.23 -0.90 10.28
C GLU A 53 -3.00 -0.09 9.00
N ALA A 54 -3.38 -0.63 7.83
CA ALA A 54 -3.29 0.08 6.56
C ALA A 54 -4.22 1.30 6.54
N ARG A 55 -5.45 1.19 7.06
CA ARG A 55 -6.39 2.30 7.24
C ARG A 55 -5.82 3.36 8.18
N LEU A 56 -5.33 2.96 9.35
CA LEU A 56 -4.73 3.87 10.33
C LEU A 56 -3.47 4.55 9.79
N ALA A 57 -2.61 3.81 9.09
CA ALA A 57 -1.42 4.36 8.45
C ALA A 57 -1.78 5.35 7.34
N SER A 58 -2.81 5.05 6.54
CA SER A 58 -3.28 5.93 5.48
C SER A 58 -3.85 7.22 6.05
N ALA A 59 -4.66 7.14 7.11
CA ALA A 59 -5.19 8.31 7.81
C ALA A 59 -4.08 9.19 8.41
N LYS A 60 -3.01 8.59 8.97
CA LYS A 60 -1.85 9.33 9.50
C LYS A 60 -1.05 10.05 8.41
N ILE A 61 -0.96 9.49 7.20
CA ILE A 61 -0.25 10.11 6.07
C ILE A 61 -1.11 11.19 5.40
N GLY A 62 -2.43 10.99 5.34
CA GLY A 62 -3.39 11.96 4.83
C GLY A 62 -3.37 12.09 3.31
N ARG A 63 -3.48 13.32 2.81
CA ARG A 63 -3.70 13.64 1.37
C ARG A 63 -2.64 13.12 0.41
N LYS A 64 -1.49 12.68 0.90
CA LYS A 64 -0.44 12.07 0.07
C LYS A 64 -0.79 10.64 -0.35
N VAL A 65 -1.75 9.98 0.30
CA VAL A 65 -2.19 8.63 -0.09
C VAL A 65 -3.17 8.71 -1.26
N CYS A 66 -2.95 7.87 -2.28
CA CYS A 66 -3.83 7.76 -3.43
C CYS A 66 -5.27 7.45 -2.98
N GLY A 67 -6.21 8.37 -3.25
CA GLY A 67 -7.61 8.25 -2.81
C GLY A 67 -8.28 6.96 -3.30
N THR A 68 -8.01 6.53 -4.52
CA THR A 68 -8.52 5.26 -5.06
C THR A 68 -8.01 4.04 -4.28
N CYS A 69 -6.76 4.05 -3.83
CA CYS A 69 -6.25 2.98 -2.98
C CYS A 69 -6.99 2.95 -1.63
N VAL A 70 -7.26 4.12 -1.06
CA VAL A 70 -8.01 4.20 0.20
C VAL A 70 -9.44 3.70 0.02
N SER A 71 -10.14 4.07 -1.05
CA SER A 71 -11.50 3.57 -1.35
C SER A 71 -11.54 2.04 -1.39
N HIS A 72 -10.60 1.39 -2.09
CA HIS A 72 -10.52 -0.07 -2.13
C HIS A 72 -10.28 -0.72 -0.75
N LEU A 73 -9.59 -0.05 0.18
CA LEU A 73 -9.44 -0.55 1.56
C LEU A 73 -10.76 -0.53 2.35
N TYR A 74 -11.78 0.20 1.91
CA TYR A 74 -13.09 0.28 2.56
C TYR A 74 -14.19 -0.45 1.79
N GLU A 75 -13.90 -1.04 0.62
CA GLU A 75 -14.86 -1.83 -0.16
C GLU A 75 -14.95 -3.29 0.31
N THR A 76 -13.98 -3.77 1.08
CA THR A 76 -14.01 -5.09 1.73
C THR A 76 -14.89 -5.06 2.98
N TYR A 77 -16.21 -5.23 2.80
CA TYR A 77 -17.22 -5.46 3.86
C TYR A 77 -17.80 -6.86 3.79
#